data_AF-X8C9M1-F1
#
_entry.id   AF-X8C9M1-F1
#
_cell.length_a   1.000
_cell.length_b   1.000
_cell.length_c   1.000
_cell.angle_alpha   90.00
_cell.angle_beta   90.00
_cell.angle_gamma   90.00
#
_symmetry.space_group_name_H-M   'P 1'
#
loop_
_entity.id
_entity.type
_entity.pdbx_description
1 polymer ?
#
loop_
_entity_poly.entity_id
_entity_poly.type
_entity_poly.pdbx_seq_one_letter_code
_entity_poly.pdbx_strand_id
1 'polypeptide(L)'
;MPPGQAAVTLAQADGRGPALDAAYVPTGRSAYVRAGDKAGTRYLIVDTGVRFAIPDDDAAHDLGLSEPTPAPWPILTLLPAGPELSRRGASIARDAVAGSP
;
A
#
# COMPACT_ATOMS: atom_id res chain seq x y z
N MET A 1 -0.75 -12.96 15.80
CA MET A 1 -1.92 -12.42 15.05
C MET A 1 -3.11 -12.37 16.00
N PRO A 2 -4.06 -11.44 15.82
CA PRO A 2 -5.35 -11.51 16.49
C PRO A 2 -6.10 -12.81 16.13
N PRO A 3 -6.96 -13.35 17.01
CA PRO A 3 -7.75 -14.54 16.71
C PRO A 3 -8.69 -14.30 15.52
N GLY A 4 -8.74 -15.24 14.58
CA GLY A 4 -9.63 -15.20 13.40
C GLY A 4 -9.05 -14.60 12.12
N GLN A 5 -7.75 -14.27 12.08
CA GLN A 5 -7.12 -13.68 10.90
C GLN A 5 -5.94 -14.53 10.41
N ALA A 6 -5.92 -14.81 9.10
CA ALA A 6 -4.89 -15.59 8.43
C ALA A 6 -3.97 -14.66 7.62
N ALA A 7 -2.66 -14.85 7.76
CA ALA A 7 -1.68 -14.19 6.91
C ALA A 7 -1.72 -14.80 5.50
N VAL A 8 -1.47 -13.97 4.48
CA VAL A 8 -1.36 -14.43 3.10
C VAL A 8 0.09 -14.81 2.82
N THR A 9 0.31 -16.04 2.35
CA THR A 9 1.63 -16.49 1.88
C THR A 9 2.03 -15.71 0.63
N LEU A 10 3.22 -15.12 0.64
CA LEU A 10 3.74 -14.34 -0.47
C LEU A 10 4.35 -15.25 -1.54
N ALA A 11 4.26 -14.84 -2.80
CA ALA A 11 4.82 -15.60 -3.93
C ALA A 11 6.34 -15.79 -3.84
N GLN A 12 7.02 -14.94 -3.08
CA GLN A 12 8.47 -14.97 -2.87
C GLN A 12 8.89 -15.81 -1.65
N ALA A 13 7.97 -16.50 -0.98
CA ALA A 13 8.27 -17.27 0.22
C ALA A 13 9.37 -18.31 -0.05
N ASP A 14 10.43 -18.29 0.77
CA ASP A 14 11.60 -19.16 0.67
C ASP A 14 11.89 -19.93 1.98
N GLY A 15 11.03 -19.74 2.99
CA GLY A 15 11.01 -20.46 4.25
C GLY A 15 12.13 -20.07 5.21
N ARG A 16 13.35 -20.53 4.97
CA ARG A 16 14.53 -20.18 5.81
C ARG A 16 15.46 -19.20 5.13
N GLY A 17 15.14 -18.75 3.92
CA GLY A 17 15.94 -17.78 3.20
C GLY A 17 15.60 -16.34 3.63
N PRO A 18 16.18 -15.34 2.95
CA PRO A 18 16.03 -13.95 3.33
C PRO A 18 14.71 -13.32 2.86
N ALA A 19 13.90 -14.00 2.05
CA ALA A 19 12.67 -13.44 1.52
C ALA A 19 11.56 -13.39 2.59
N LEU A 20 10.57 -12.51 2.38
CA LEU A 20 9.41 -12.44 3.26
C LEU A 20 8.41 -13.54 2.87
N ASP A 21 8.05 -14.40 3.82
CA ASP A 21 7.16 -15.55 3.53
C ASP A 21 5.68 -15.21 3.57
N ALA A 22 5.27 -14.25 4.41
CA ALA A 22 3.87 -13.92 4.61
C ALA A 22 3.68 -12.45 4.96
N ALA A 23 2.59 -11.87 4.46
CA ALA A 23 2.13 -10.55 4.88
C ALA A 23 0.70 -10.62 5.37
N TYR A 24 0.38 -9.75 6.30
CA TYR A 24 -0.97 -9.59 6.81
C TYR A 24 -1.34 -8.12 6.84
N VAL A 25 -2.40 -7.77 6.13
CA VAL A 25 -3.06 -6.46 6.20
C VAL A 25 -4.50 -6.73 6.63
N PRO A 26 -4.96 -6.18 7.77
CA PRO A 26 -6.36 -6.29 8.15
C PRO A 26 -7.25 -5.71 7.04
N THR A 27 -8.32 -6.42 6.69
CA THR A 27 -9.30 -5.93 5.71
C THR A 27 -9.83 -4.55 6.12
N GLY A 28 -9.95 -3.64 5.15
CA GLY A 28 -10.34 -2.25 5.42
C GLY A 28 -9.26 -1.42 6.12
N ARG A 29 -8.00 -1.88 6.18
CA ARG A 29 -6.86 -1.07 6.62
C ARG A 29 -5.87 -0.85 5.49
N SER A 30 -5.21 0.29 5.57
CA SER A 30 -4.12 0.67 4.68
C SER A 30 -2.90 1.07 5.50
N ALA A 31 -1.71 0.88 4.95
CA ALA A 31 -0.46 1.37 5.52
C ALA A 31 0.05 2.55 4.69
N TYR A 32 0.27 3.69 5.34
CA TYR A 32 0.92 4.83 4.72
C TYR A 32 2.40 4.85 5.12
N VAL A 33 3.27 4.72 4.13
CA VAL A 33 4.70 4.47 4.35
C VAL A 33 5.58 5.39 3.52
N ARG A 34 6.83 5.57 3.96
CA ARG A 34 7.88 6.29 3.24
C ARG A 34 9.04 5.35 2.94
N ALA A 35 9.49 5.31 1.69
CA ALA A 35 10.57 4.46 1.25
C ALA A 35 11.94 4.93 1.80
N GLY A 36 12.55 4.17 2.70
CA GLY A 36 13.86 4.51 3.24
C GLY A 36 13.82 5.73 4.17
N ASP A 37 14.48 6.81 3.79
CA ASP A 37 14.68 8.00 4.63
C ASP A 37 13.59 9.08 4.43
N LYS A 38 13.78 10.25 5.05
CA LYS A 38 12.83 11.37 4.98
C LYS A 38 12.64 11.95 3.57
N ALA A 39 13.55 11.72 2.63
CA ALA A 39 13.42 12.17 1.25
C ALA A 39 12.73 11.13 0.33
N GLY A 40 12.46 9.93 0.86
CA GLY A 40 11.85 8.85 0.10
C GLY A 40 10.43 9.10 -0.40
N THR A 41 10.09 8.45 -1.50
CA THR A 41 8.72 8.41 -2.05
C THR A 41 7.75 7.81 -1.03
N ARG A 42 6.54 8.36 -1.00
CA ARG A 42 5.49 7.91 -0.10
C ARG A 42 4.51 7.02 -0.83
N TYR A 43 4.03 6.00 -0.14
CA TYR A 43 3.10 5.02 -0.70
C TYR A 43 1.95 4.76 0.26
N LEU A 44 0.75 4.64 -0.30
CA LEU A 44 -0.37 3.99 0.36
C LEU A 44 -0.42 2.53 -0.10
N ILE A 45 -0.36 1.60 0.84
CA ILE A 45 -0.53 0.17 0.60
C ILE A 45 -1.90 -0.21 1.13
N VAL A 46 -2.77 -0.73 0.28
CA VAL A 46 -4.12 -1.16 0.66
C VAL A 46 -4.15 -2.67 0.93
N ASP A 47 -5.27 -3.18 1.43
CA ASP A 47 -5.44 -4.59 1.82
C ASP A 47 -5.27 -5.60 0.67
N THR A 48 -5.35 -5.16 -0.59
CA THR A 48 -5.00 -5.97 -1.77
C THR A 48 -3.49 -6.12 -2.01
N GLY A 49 -2.64 -5.44 -1.23
CA GLY A 49 -1.19 -5.48 -1.36
C GLY A 49 -0.62 -4.62 -2.51
N VAL A 50 -1.44 -3.78 -3.14
CA VAL A 50 -1.01 -2.83 -4.17
C VAL A 50 -0.46 -1.56 -3.50
N ARG A 51 0.68 -1.06 -3.97
CA ARG A 51 1.23 0.23 -3.56
C ARG A 51 0.84 1.33 -4.54
N PHE A 52 0.37 2.45 -4.03
CA PHE A 52 0.04 3.64 -4.81
C PHE A 52 0.92 4.81 -4.36
N ALA A 53 1.57 5.50 -5.30
CA ALA A 53 2.42 6.64 -4.96
C ALA A 53 1.57 7.83 -4.49
N ILE A 54 2.06 8.53 -3.46
CA ILE A 54 1.50 9.79 -2.95
C ILE A 54 2.47 10.91 -3.30
N PRO A 55 2.10 11.83 -4.22
CA PRO A 55 3.05 12.77 -4.82
C PRO A 55 3.45 13.90 -3.85
N ASP A 56 2.52 14.38 -3.03
CA ASP A 56 2.69 15.57 -2.20
C ASP A 56 1.89 15.52 -0.90
N ASP A 57 2.12 16.51 -0.03
CA ASP A 57 1.45 16.63 1.27
C ASP A 57 -0.03 16.97 1.12
N ASP A 58 -0.40 17.70 0.06
CA ASP A 58 -1.79 18.02 -0.25
C ASP A 58 -2.59 16.74 -0.55
N ALA A 59 -2.06 15.84 -1.38
CA ALA A 59 -2.68 14.56 -1.68
C ALA A 59 -2.79 13.68 -0.42
N ALA A 60 -1.77 13.70 0.45
CA ALA A 60 -1.84 12.99 1.72
C ALA A 60 -2.94 13.57 2.63
N HIS A 61 -3.05 14.90 2.71
CA HIS A 61 -4.05 15.60 3.48
C HIS A 61 -5.48 15.32 2.98
N ASP A 62 -5.70 15.44 1.68
CA ASP A 62 -6.99 15.19 1.03
C ASP A 62 -7.48 13.74 1.25
N LEU A 63 -6.54 12.80 1.37
CA LEU A 63 -6.80 11.38 1.67
C LEU A 63 -6.90 11.08 3.18
N GLY A 64 -6.71 12.08 4.05
CA GLY A 64 -6.74 11.91 5.51
C GLY A 64 -5.57 11.10 6.07
N LEU A 65 -4.43 11.07 5.37
CA LEU A 65 -3.25 10.31 5.77
C LEU A 65 -2.41 11.10 6.78
N SER A 66 -2.07 10.45 7.90
CA SER A 66 -1.21 11.00 8.96
C SER A 66 0.28 10.85 8.63
N GLU A 67 1.19 10.91 9.62
CA GLU A 67 2.62 10.76 9.36
C GLU A 67 2.99 9.38 8.78
N PRO A 68 3.77 9.32 7.66
CA PRO A 68 4.12 8.05 7.04
C PRO A 68 5.16 7.30 7.88
N THR A 69 4.97 5.99 8.01
CA THR A 69 5.95 5.14 8.70
C THR A 69 7.11 4.78 7.77
N PRO A 70 8.38 4.82 8.22
CA PRO A 70 9.50 4.37 7.41
C PRO A 70 9.35 2.89 7.01
N ALA A 71 9.59 2.58 5.74
CA ALA A 71 9.54 1.23 5.21
C ALA A 71 10.78 0.94 4.32
N PRO A 72 11.38 -0.27 4.44
CA PRO A 72 12.52 -0.64 3.61
C PRO A 72 12.14 -0.69 2.13
N TRP A 73 12.89 0.05 1.30
CA TRP A 73 12.67 0.07 -0.14
C TRP A 73 12.63 -1.34 -0.80
N PRO A 74 13.49 -2.31 -0.42
CA PRO A 74 13.45 -3.65 -1.00
C PRO A 74 12.08 -4.33 -0.87
N ILE A 75 11.40 -4.15 0.27
CA ILE A 75 10.06 -4.73 0.51
C ILE A 75 9.02 -4.03 -0.37
N LEU A 76 9.09 -2.70 -0.48
CA LEU A 76 8.14 -1.93 -1.29
C LEU A 76 8.23 -2.29 -2.78
N THR A 77 9.43 -2.61 -3.30
CA THR A 77 9.60 -2.98 -4.70
C THR A 77 8.96 -4.31 -5.08
N LEU A 78 8.63 -5.15 -4.09
CA LEU A 78 7.99 -6.45 -4.31
C LEU A 78 6.46 -6.34 -4.45
N LEU A 79 5.89 -5.18 -4.10
CA LEU A 79 4.46 -4.92 -4.21
C LEU A 79 4.08 -4.40 -5.61
N PRO A 80 2.97 -4.89 -6.21
CA PRO A 80 2.44 -4.35 -7.45
C PRO A 80 2.23 -2.84 -7.36
N ALA A 81 2.67 -2.11 -8.38
CA ALA A 81 2.49 -0.66 -8.46
C ALA A 81 1.15 -0.31 -9.10
N GLY A 82 0.30 0.40 -8.36
CA GLY A 82 -0.91 1.03 -8.85
C GLY A 82 -0.64 2.43 -9.43
N PRO A 83 -1.68 3.09 -9.97
CA PRO A 83 -1.59 4.49 -10.36
C PRO A 83 -1.20 5.38 -9.17
N GLU A 84 -0.64 6.54 -9.44
CA GLU A 84 -0.44 7.56 -8.42
C GLU A 84 -1.79 8.10 -7.92
N LEU A 85 -1.92 8.32 -6.61
CA LEU A 85 -3.09 8.98 -6.03
C LEU A 85 -2.85 10.49 -5.98
N SER A 86 -3.24 11.15 -7.06
CA SER A 86 -3.22 12.61 -7.16
C SER A 86 -4.61 13.15 -7.48
N ARG A 87 -4.89 14.39 -7.08
CA ARG A 87 -6.15 15.06 -7.44
C ARG A 87 -6.39 15.05 -8.96
N ARG A 88 -5.33 15.23 -9.75
CA ARG A 88 -5.42 15.19 -11.22
C ARG A 88 -5.80 13.81 -11.75
N GLY A 89 -5.26 12.73 -11.18
CA GLY A 89 -5.61 11.36 -11.54
C GLY A 89 -7.02 10.97 -11.11
N ALA A 90 -7.51 11.50 -9.99
CA ALA A 90 -8.88 11.28 -9.52
C ALA A 90 -9.94 12.00 -10.39
N SER A 91 -9.58 13.12 -11.03
CA SER A 91 -10.44 13.82 -11.99
C SER A 91 -10.56 13.12 -13.34
N ILE A 92 -9.80 12.06 -13.59
CA ILE A 92 -10.04 11.15 -14.71
C ILE A 92 -11.25 10.31 -14.31
N ALA A 93 -12.43 10.64 -14.84
CA ALA A 93 -13.67 9.94 -14.58
C ALA A 93 -13.51 8.43 -14.83
N ARG A 94 -13.31 7.67 -13.75
CA ARG A 94 -13.59 6.24 -13.73
C ARG A 94 -15.03 6.10 -13.31
N ASP A 95 -15.91 5.93 -14.30
CA ASP A 95 -17.23 5.34 -14.06
C ASP A 95 -17.00 3.94 -13.48
N ALA A 96 -17.01 3.83 -12.16
CA ALA A 96 -17.11 2.54 -11.50
C ALA A 96 -18.57 2.11 -11.63
N VAL A 97 -18.85 1.15 -12.51
CA VAL A 97 -20.13 0.44 -12.49
C VAL A 97 -20.22 -0.25 -11.14
N ALA A 98 -21.08 0.26 -10.26
CA ALA A 98 -21.47 -0.45 -9.06
C ALA A 98 -22.06 -1.79 -9.51
N GLY A 99 -21.37 -2.88 -9.22
CA GLY A 99 -21.95 -4.21 -9.33
C GLY A 99 -23.19 -4.25 -8.43
N SER A 100 -24.34 -4.45 -9.05
CA SER A 100 -25.64 -4.58 -8.38
C SER A 100 -25.63 -5.73 -7.34
N PRO A 101 -26.45 -5.64 -6.28
CA PRO A 101 -26.44 -6.54 -5.12
C PRO A 101 -26.77 -8.00 -5.43
#